data_AF-A0A7S2BUS0-F1
#
_entry.id   AF-A0A7S2BUS0-F1
#
_cell.length_a   1.000
_cell.length_b   1.000
_cell.length_c   1.000
_cell.angle_alpha   90.00
_cell.angle_beta   90.00
_cell.angle_gamma   90.00
#
_symmetry.space_group_name_H-M   'P 1'
#
loop_
_entity.id
_entity.type
_entity.pdbx_description
1 polymer ?
#
loop_
_entity_poly.entity_id
_entity_poly.type
_entity_poly.pdbx_seq_one_letter_code
_entity_poly.pdbx_strand_id
1 'polypeptide(L)'
;SDPETTAASGLEIDAAPLYDAYNQLHALSQQLRVGRIESPTVVVVGRQTDGKSALVEALMGFQFNHVGGGTKTRRPIALQMQYHPECEHPVCYLHTADGERALSLEDLQAHIEHENQRLERLGGVSGEGI
;
A
#
# COMPACT_ATOMS: atom_id res chain seq x y z
N SER A 1 0.23 -46.98 25.73
CA SER A 1 0.50 -46.54 24.35
C SER A 1 0.24 -45.06 24.29
N ASP A 2 1.30 -44.27 24.37
CA ASP A 2 1.27 -42.89 23.90
C ASP A 2 1.01 -42.87 22.38
N PRO A 3 0.48 -41.77 21.87
CA PRO A 3 1.42 -40.85 21.26
C PRO A 3 1.27 -39.44 21.83
N GLU A 4 2.37 -39.03 22.43
CA GLU A 4 2.89 -37.68 22.54
C GLU A 4 2.58 -36.89 21.25
N THR A 5 1.53 -36.08 21.28
CA THR A 5 1.36 -35.02 20.28
C THR A 5 2.29 -33.91 20.73
N THR A 6 3.52 -33.96 20.24
CA THR A 6 4.47 -32.86 20.20
C THR A 6 3.75 -31.65 19.62
N ALA A 7 3.22 -30.79 20.50
CA ALA A 7 2.87 -29.43 20.13
C ALA A 7 4.18 -28.82 19.63
N ALA A 8 4.26 -28.58 18.33
CA ALA A 8 5.32 -27.77 17.75
C ALA A 8 5.35 -26.47 18.56
N SER A 9 6.39 -26.31 19.37
CA SER A 9 6.69 -25.07 20.05
C SER A 9 6.90 -24.03 18.97
N GLY A 10 5.83 -23.33 18.62
CA GLY A 10 5.90 -22.14 17.77
C GLY A 10 6.91 -21.23 18.44
N LEU A 11 7.97 -20.90 17.72
CA LEU A 11 8.94 -19.91 18.16
C LEU A 11 8.13 -18.64 18.44
N GLU A 12 7.88 -18.31 19.71
CA GLU A 12 7.45 -16.98 20.11
C GLU A 12 8.65 -16.07 19.83
N ILE A 13 8.74 -15.59 18.59
CA ILE A 13 9.71 -14.58 18.24
C ILE A 13 9.25 -13.33 18.96
N ASP A 14 10.04 -12.89 19.94
CA ASP A 14 9.84 -11.59 20.57
C ASP A 14 9.88 -10.53 19.47
N ALA A 15 8.71 -9.91 19.22
CA ALA A 15 8.49 -9.06 18.06
C ALA A 15 9.28 -7.75 18.17
N ALA A 16 9.59 -7.29 19.39
CA ALA A 16 10.30 -6.03 19.61
C ALA A 16 11.77 -6.12 19.16
N PRO A 17 12.59 -7.09 19.62
CA PRO A 17 13.96 -7.25 19.13
C PRO A 17 14.04 -7.50 17.62
N LEU A 18 13.09 -8.25 17.04
CA LEU A 18 13.04 -8.49 15.60
C LEU A 18 12.79 -7.19 14.82
N TYR A 19 11.83 -6.38 15.28
CA TYR A 19 11.51 -5.10 14.69
C TYR A 19 12.70 -4.12 14.73
N ASP A 20 13.40 -4.07 15.88
CA ASP A 20 14.59 -3.24 16.02
C ASP A 20 15.72 -3.68 15.09
N ALA A 21 15.98 -4.99 14.99
CA ALA A 21 16.97 -5.53 14.07
C ALA A 21 16.62 -5.26 12.61
N TYR A 22 15.35 -5.39 12.23
CA TYR A 22 14.86 -5.05 10.89
C TYR A 22 15.08 -3.58 10.57
N ASN A 23 14.71 -2.67 11.48
CA ASN A 23 14.89 -1.23 11.31
C ASN A 23 16.36 -0.86 11.15
N GLN A 24 17.25 -1.45 11.95
CA GLN A 24 18.70 -1.24 11.84
C GLN A 24 19.23 -1.74 10.50
N LEU A 25 18.84 -2.95 10.08
CA LEU A 25 19.27 -3.51 8.80
C LEU A 25 18.78 -2.66 7.62
N HIS A 26 17.53 -2.19 7.68
CA HIS A 26 16.94 -1.31 6.68
C HIS A 26 17.67 0.05 6.60
N ALA A 27 18.02 0.65 7.74
CA ALA A 27 18.82 1.86 7.79
C ALA A 27 20.22 1.64 7.17
N LEU A 28 20.89 0.52 7.49
CA LEU A 28 22.20 0.18 6.93
C LEU A 28 22.15 -0.10 5.42
N SER A 29 21.12 -0.81 4.94
CA SER A 29 20.90 -1.06 3.51
C SER A 29 20.81 0.24 2.73
N GLN A 30 20.07 1.24 3.24
CA GLN A 30 19.98 2.56 2.61
C GLN A 30 21.32 3.30 2.62
N GLN A 31 22.04 3.31 3.75
CA GLN A 31 23.34 3.98 3.88
C GLN A 31 24.40 3.36 2.96
N LEU A 32 24.45 2.04 2.89
CA LEU A 32 25.46 1.28 2.15
C LEU A 32 25.07 1.07 0.68
N ARG A 33 23.87 1.49 0.26
CA ARG A 33 23.27 1.22 -1.07
C ARG A 33 23.29 -0.26 -1.44
N VAL A 34 23.30 -1.13 -0.44
CA VAL A 34 23.15 -2.58 -0.60
C VAL A 34 21.66 -2.83 -0.81
N GLY A 35 21.32 -3.67 -1.79
CA GLY A 35 19.97 -3.86 -2.33
C GLY A 35 18.82 -3.79 -1.32
N ARG A 36 17.66 -3.37 -1.83
CA ARG A 36 16.47 -3.03 -1.03
C ARG A 36 16.00 -4.23 -0.20
N ILE A 37 15.92 -4.06 1.12
CA ILE A 37 15.23 -5.02 1.98
C ILE A 37 13.74 -4.96 1.63
N GLU A 38 13.12 -6.11 1.46
CA GLU A 38 11.69 -6.19 1.18
C GLU A 38 10.90 -5.70 2.39
N SER A 39 10.14 -4.62 2.21
CA SER A 39 9.21 -4.12 3.23
C SER A 39 7.96 -5.02 3.30
N PRO A 40 7.39 -5.22 4.50
CA PRO A 40 6.14 -5.93 4.64
C PRO A 40 5.02 -5.23 3.84
N THR A 41 4.25 -6.00 3.09
CA THR A 41 3.11 -5.49 2.32
C THR A 41 1.84 -5.59 3.15
N VAL A 42 1.08 -4.49 3.22
CA VAL A 42 -0.22 -4.41 3.93
C VAL A 42 -1.34 -4.30 2.90
N VAL A 43 -2.41 -5.09 3.07
CA VAL A 43 -3.60 -5.05 2.21
C VAL A 43 -4.81 -4.59 3.04
N VAL A 44 -5.47 -3.54 2.59
CA VAL A 44 -6.67 -3.00 3.25
C VAL A 44 -7.92 -3.56 2.57
N VAL A 45 -8.69 -4.38 3.29
CA VAL A 45 -9.93 -5.01 2.82
C VAL A 45 -11.09 -4.61 3.73
N GLY A 46 -12.26 -4.36 3.15
CA GLY A 46 -13.45 -3.92 3.86
C GLY A 46 -14.60 -3.65 2.90
N ARG A 47 -15.82 -3.46 3.41
CA ARG A 47 -17.01 -3.22 2.60
C ARG A 47 -16.87 -1.91 1.83
N GLN A 48 -17.68 -1.74 0.78
CA GLN A 48 -17.76 -0.46 0.09
C GLN A 48 -18.10 0.63 1.10
N THR A 49 -17.54 1.84 0.95
CA THR A 49 -17.73 2.99 1.85
C THR A 49 -17.15 2.92 3.28
N ASP A 50 -16.45 1.85 3.68
CA ASP A 50 -15.80 1.74 5.01
C ASP A 50 -14.59 2.70 5.22
N GLY A 51 -14.43 3.73 4.38
CA GLY A 51 -13.33 4.68 4.53
C GLY A 51 -11.93 4.09 4.29
N LYS A 52 -11.82 2.98 3.56
CA LYS A 52 -10.53 2.33 3.25
C LYS A 52 -9.49 3.32 2.69
N SER A 53 -9.89 4.13 1.71
CA SER A 53 -9.02 5.17 1.15
C SER A 53 -8.66 6.22 2.20
N ALA A 54 -9.63 6.66 3.01
CA ALA A 54 -9.40 7.64 4.08
C ALA A 54 -8.42 7.12 5.15
N LEU A 55 -8.46 5.82 5.50
CA LEU A 55 -7.50 5.22 6.41
C LEU A 55 -6.07 5.25 5.84
N VAL A 56 -5.91 4.88 4.58
CA VAL A 56 -4.61 4.92 3.91
C VAL A 56 -4.11 6.37 3.76
N GLU A 57 -4.99 7.30 3.42
CA GLU A 57 -4.69 8.74 3.33
C GLU A 57 -4.26 9.33 4.67
N ALA A 58 -4.93 8.96 5.76
CA ALA A 58 -4.54 9.37 7.11
C ALA A 58 -3.17 8.83 7.50
N LEU A 59 -2.82 7.61 7.09
CA LEU A 59 -1.50 7.03 7.31
C LEU A 59 -0.41 7.74 6.49
N MET A 60 -0.73 8.12 5.25
CA MET A 60 0.19 8.82 4.35
C MET A 60 0.39 10.30 4.71
N GLY A 61 -0.61 10.91 5.35
CA GLY A 61 -0.62 12.35 5.64
C GLY A 61 -1.00 13.22 4.44
N PHE A 62 -1.43 12.62 3.32
CA PHE A 62 -1.93 13.34 2.16
C PHE A 62 -3.00 12.52 1.41
N GLN A 63 -3.80 13.23 0.63
CA GLN A 63 -4.89 12.64 -0.12
C GLN A 63 -4.42 12.20 -1.50
N PHE A 64 -4.46 10.91 -1.80
CA PHE A 64 -4.04 10.38 -3.11
C PHE A 64 -5.21 10.15 -4.07
N ASN A 65 -6.45 10.13 -3.57
CA ASN A 65 -7.64 9.86 -4.37
C ASN A 65 -8.66 11.00 -4.25
N HIS A 66 -9.59 11.13 -5.18
CA HIS A 66 -10.65 12.13 -5.10
C HIS A 66 -11.74 11.72 -4.09
N VAL A 67 -12.20 12.68 -3.28
CA VAL A 67 -13.35 12.51 -2.35
C VAL A 67 -14.69 12.69 -3.09
N GLY A 68 -15.68 11.87 -2.76
CA GLY A 68 -17.04 11.98 -3.32
C GLY A 68 -17.83 10.66 -3.26
N GLY A 69 -19.08 10.67 -3.71
CA GLY A 69 -19.94 9.47 -3.72
C GLY A 69 -19.48 8.38 -4.70
N GLY A 70 -19.86 7.12 -4.43
CA GLY A 70 -19.58 5.95 -5.26
C GLY A 70 -18.26 5.23 -4.95
N THR A 71 -17.93 4.18 -5.72
CA THR A 71 -16.68 3.42 -5.60
C THR A 71 -15.52 4.21 -6.21
N LYS A 72 -14.65 4.77 -5.37
CA LYS A 72 -13.47 5.57 -5.78
C LYS A 72 -12.23 4.75 -6.12
N THR A 73 -12.28 3.44 -5.90
CA THR A 73 -11.18 2.53 -6.21
C THR A 73 -11.76 1.30 -6.88
N ARG A 74 -11.78 1.30 -8.22
CA ARG A 74 -12.36 0.21 -9.02
C ARG A 74 -11.35 -0.87 -9.37
N ARG A 75 -10.06 -0.56 -9.23
CA ARG A 75 -8.95 -1.51 -9.34
C ARG A 75 -8.07 -1.41 -8.10
N PRO A 76 -7.44 -2.51 -7.67
CA PRO A 76 -6.42 -2.45 -6.63
C PRO A 76 -5.36 -1.42 -7.00
N ILE A 77 -5.04 -0.53 -6.05
CA ILE A 77 -3.95 0.43 -6.19
C ILE A 77 -2.81 -0.08 -5.30
N ALA A 78 -1.67 -0.37 -5.91
CA ALA A 78 -0.45 -0.67 -5.19
C ALA A 78 0.26 0.64 -4.85
N LEU A 79 0.48 0.89 -3.56
CA LEU A 79 1.18 2.08 -3.07
C LEU A 79 2.53 1.66 -2.51
N GLN A 80 3.60 2.24 -3.05
CA GLN A 80 4.96 2.06 -2.53
C GLN A 80 5.42 3.37 -1.89
N MET A 81 5.40 3.40 -0.56
CA MET A 81 5.84 4.55 0.22
C MET A 81 7.31 4.41 0.59
N GLN A 82 8.09 5.47 0.38
CA GLN A 82 9.49 5.53 0.71
C GLN A 82 9.73 6.81 1.51
N TYR A 83 10.26 6.66 2.72
CA TYR A 83 10.63 7.82 3.51
C TYR A 83 11.88 8.47 2.93
N HIS A 84 11.85 9.79 2.75
CA HIS A 84 12.98 10.58 2.32
C HIS A 84 13.11 11.81 3.23
N PRO A 85 14.17 11.91 4.07
CA PRO A 85 14.27 12.95 5.10
C PRO A 85 14.40 14.37 4.53
N GLU A 86 14.95 14.49 3.32
CA GLU A 86 15.14 15.79 2.64
C GLU A 86 13.88 16.28 1.90
N CYS A 87 12.78 15.51 1.92
CA CYS A 87 11.55 15.87 1.22
C CYS A 87 10.52 16.43 2.20
N GLU A 88 10.24 17.74 2.11
CA GLU A 88 9.17 18.39 2.89
C GLU A 88 7.77 17.99 2.38
N HIS A 89 7.65 17.64 1.10
CA HIS A 89 6.41 17.22 0.45
C HIS A 89 6.62 15.90 -0.30
N PRO A 90 5.57 15.06 -0.45
CA PRO A 90 5.68 13.80 -1.15
C PRO A 90 5.96 14.01 -2.64
N VAL A 91 7.01 13.36 -3.14
CA VAL A 91 7.26 13.26 -4.58
C VAL A 91 6.51 12.03 -5.11
N CYS A 92 5.65 12.23 -6.10
CA CYS A 92 4.76 11.20 -6.59
C CYS A 92 5.23 10.63 -7.94
N TYR A 93 5.17 9.31 -8.06
CA TYR A 93 5.53 8.60 -9.27
C TYR A 93 4.43 7.61 -9.66
N LEU A 94 4.04 7.64 -10.93
CA LEU A 94 3.13 6.68 -11.52
C LEU A 94 3.91 5.59 -12.23
N HIS A 95 3.75 4.36 -11.76
CA HIS A 95 4.31 3.17 -12.40
C HIS A 95 3.32 2.56 -13.37
N THR A 96 3.76 2.38 -14.62
CA THR A 96 2.99 1.75 -15.69
C THR A 96 3.83 0.67 -16.36
N ALA A 97 3.23 -0.09 -17.28
CA ALA A 97 3.98 -1.06 -18.09
C ALA A 97 5.11 -0.39 -18.92
N ASP A 98 4.94 0.89 -19.26
CA ASP A 98 5.90 1.68 -20.03
C ASP A 98 7.01 2.30 -19.16
N GLY A 99 6.96 2.09 -17.83
CA GLY A 99 7.93 2.61 -16.86
C GLY A 99 7.32 3.56 -15.83
N GLU A 100 8.21 4.22 -15.09
CA GLU A 100 7.90 5.17 -14.03
C GLU A 100 7.88 6.62 -14.56
N ARG A 101 6.90 7.42 -14.13
CA ARG A 101 6.78 8.83 -14.49
C ARG A 101 6.49 9.69 -13.26
N ALA A 102 7.28 10.74 -13.06
CA ALA A 102 7.02 11.73 -12.02
C ALA A 102 5.76 12.53 -12.40
N LEU A 103 4.85 12.70 -11.45
CA LEU A 103 3.61 13.46 -11.61
C LEU A 103 3.36 14.33 -10.39
N SER A 104 2.64 15.43 -10.58
CA SER A 104 2.07 16.15 -9.43
C SER A 104 0.98 15.29 -8.76
N LEU A 105 0.67 15.61 -7.50
CA LEU A 105 -0.42 14.93 -6.78
C LEU A 105 -1.76 15.11 -7.51
N GLU A 106 -2.02 16.29 -8.05
CA GLU A 106 -3.22 16.61 -8.83
C GLU A 106 -3.31 15.77 -10.11
N ASP A 107 -2.21 15.66 -10.86
CA ASP A 107 -2.16 14.84 -12.08
C ASP A 107 -2.34 13.35 -11.77
N LEU A 108 -1.80 12.88 -10.64
CA LEU A 108 -1.97 11.49 -10.19
C LEU A 108 -3.42 11.20 -9.81
N GLN A 109 -4.06 12.12 -9.08
CA GLN A 109 -5.48 12.03 -8.73
C GLN A 109 -6.36 12.05 -9.99
N ALA A 110 -6.07 12.93 -10.96
CA ALA A 110 -6.76 13.00 -12.24
C ALA A 110 -6.59 11.70 -13.05
N HIS A 111 -5.39 11.11 -13.03
CA HIS A 111 -5.12 9.83 -13.67
C HIS A 111 -5.97 8.69 -13.08
N ILE A 112 -6.03 8.59 -11.75
CA ILE A 112 -6.86 7.59 -11.05
C ILE A 112 -8.34 7.75 -11.41
N GLU A 113 -8.84 8.98 -11.39
CA GLU A 113 -10.23 9.29 -11.73
C GLU A 113 -10.54 8.94 -13.20
N HIS A 114 -9.67 9.29 -14.13
CA HIS A 114 -9.83 8.94 -15.54
C HIS A 114 -9.85 7.42 -15.75
N GLU A 115 -8.98 6.67 -15.07
CA GLU A 115 -8.98 5.21 -15.15
C GLU A 115 -10.25 4.60 -14.54
N ASN A 116 -10.73 5.12 -13.40
CA ASN A 116 -12.00 4.70 -12.82
C ASN A 116 -13.17 4.91 -13.79
N GLN A 117 -13.26 6.07 -14.45
CA GLN A 117 -14.28 6.37 -15.45
C GLN A 117 -14.17 5.48 -16.70
N ARG A 118 -12.94 5.15 -17.12
CA ARG A 118 -12.73 4.20 -18.22
C ARG A 118 -13.30 2.81 -17.87
N LEU A 119 -13.11 2.36 -16.63
CA LEU A 119 -13.63 1.08 -16.14
C LEU A 119 -15.15 1.09 -15.98
N GLU A 120 -15.76 2.23 -15.65
CA GLU A 120 -17.22 2.41 -15.67
C GLU A 120 -17.80 2.09 -17.04
N ARG A 121 -17.16 2.63 -18.08
CA ARG A 121 -17.63 2.51 -19.46
C ARG A 121 -17.42 1.10 -20.03
N LEU A 122 -16.42 0.36 -19.55
CA LEU A 122 -16.08 -0.98 -20.04
C LEU A 122 -16.90 -2.11 -19.41
N GLY A 123 -17.79 -1.79 -18.48
CA GLY A 123 -18.64 -2.76 -17.81
C GLY A 123 -18.50 -2.63 -16.31
N GLY A 124 -19.36 -1.81 -15.70
CA GLY A 124 -19.65 -1.90 -14.29
C GLY A 124 -20.16 -3.30 -13.97
N VAL A 125 -19.31 -4.14 -13.39
CA VAL A 125 -19.80 -5.27 -12.60
C VAL A 125 -20.38 -4.63 -11.34
N SER A 126 -21.68 -4.38 -11.39
CA SER A 126 -22.49 -4.03 -10.23
C SER A 126 -22.24 -5.06 -9.15
N GLY A 127 -21.77 -4.63 -7.99
CA GLY A 127 -21.64 -5.45 -6.79
C GLY A 127 -22.99 -5.77 -6.15
N GLU A 128 -23.97 -6.23 -6.92
CA GLU A 128 -25.20 -6.85 -6.42
C GLU A 128 -25.16 -8.33 -6.77
N GLY A 129 -24.91 -9.18 -5.76
CA GLY A 129 -24.93 -10.62 -5.94
C GLY A 129 -24.14 -11.41 -4.91
N ILE A 130 -24.34 -11.14 -3.62
CA ILE A 130 -24.37 -12.17 -2.54
C ILE A 130 -25.42 -11.76 -1.52
#